data_AF-A5P6V4-F1
#
_entry.id   AF-A5P6V4-F1
#
_cell.length_a   1.000
_cell.length_b   1.000
_cell.length_c   1.000
_cell.angle_alpha   90.00
_cell.angle_beta   90.00
_cell.angle_gamma   90.00
#
_symmetry.space_group_name_H-M   'P 1'
#
loop_
_entity.id
_entity.type
_entity.pdbx_description
1 polymer ?
#
loop_
_entity_poly.entity_id
_entity_poly.type
_entity_poly.pdbx_seq_one_letter_code
_entity_poly.pdbx_strand_id
1 'polypeptide(L)'
;MGFDVQTIAEKRAALNGVSLFFGALIGANLGMTTNLPLRDYALIIAVVCTIVLYLYLAPVARRRFSAVATLLALVGSLYLLLIHGIGETVFEGIRPPPHIFITICFWVASILIVELRPVEKETEASP
;
A
#
# COMPACT_ATOMS: atom_id res chain seq x y z
N MET A 1 0.98 22.84 12.88
CA MET A 1 0.08 22.65 11.72
C MET A 1 -0.99 21.67 12.16
N GLY A 2 -2.20 22.16 12.41
CA GLY A 2 -3.28 21.37 12.99
C GLY A 2 -3.80 20.35 11.97
N PHE A 3 -3.94 19.10 12.39
CA PHE A 3 -4.72 18.14 11.63
C PHE A 3 -6.19 18.45 11.89
N ASP A 4 -6.84 19.13 10.95
CA ASP A 4 -8.29 19.33 11.01
C ASP A 4 -8.97 17.96 11.11
N VAL A 5 -9.93 17.87 12.03
CA VAL A 5 -10.73 16.67 12.27
C VAL A 5 -11.49 16.35 10.98
N GLN A 6 -11.44 15.10 10.54
CA GLN A 6 -12.15 14.66 9.33
C GLN A 6 -13.39 13.85 9.71
N THR A 7 -14.45 13.95 8.92
CA THR A 7 -15.61 13.07 9.04
C THR A 7 -15.29 11.64 8.58
N ILE A 8 -16.12 10.66 8.96
CA ILE A 8 -15.99 9.27 8.48
C ILE A 8 -16.09 9.22 6.94
N ALA A 9 -16.99 10.02 6.37
CA ALA A 9 -17.20 10.09 4.92
C ALA A 9 -15.98 10.65 4.20
N GLU A 10 -15.39 11.73 4.71
CA GLU A 10 -14.16 12.32 4.14
C GLU A 10 -12.98 11.38 4.23
N LYS A 11 -12.79 10.70 5.37
CA LYS A 11 -11.75 9.68 5.53
C LYS A 11 -11.89 8.58 4.47
N ARG A 12 -13.11 8.06 4.29
CA ARG A 12 -13.38 7.00 3.31
C ARG A 12 -13.16 7.49 1.87
N ALA A 13 -13.61 8.70 1.55
CA ALA A 13 -13.38 9.32 0.24
C ALA A 13 -11.88 9.50 -0.04
N ALA A 14 -11.11 9.98 0.95
CA ALA A 14 -9.66 10.14 0.84
C ALA A 14 -8.94 8.81 0.63
N LEU A 15 -9.26 7.78 1.42
CA LEU A 15 -8.67 6.44 1.26
C LEU A 15 -8.99 5.82 -0.10
N ASN A 16 -10.23 5.97 -0.58
CA ASN A 16 -10.65 5.50 -1.90
C ASN A 16 -9.90 6.25 -3.02
N GLY A 17 -9.79 7.57 -2.93
CA GLY A 17 -9.07 8.39 -3.92
C GLY A 17 -7.58 8.04 -4.00
N VAL A 18 -6.91 7.93 -2.85
CA VAL A 18 -5.50 7.49 -2.77
C VAL A 18 -5.33 6.11 -3.39
N SER A 19 -6.22 5.16 -3.07
CA SER A 19 -6.14 3.79 -3.59
C SER A 19 -6.36 3.71 -5.10
N LEU A 20 -7.28 4.51 -5.65
CA LEU A 20 -7.54 4.56 -7.09
C LEU A 20 -6.36 5.18 -7.85
N PHE A 21 -5.80 6.28 -7.35
CA PHE A 21 -4.64 6.93 -7.96
C PHE A 21 -3.41 6.02 -8.00
N PHE A 22 -3.02 5.45 -6.86
CA PHE A 22 -1.84 4.60 -6.80
C PHE A 22 -2.06 3.24 -7.45
N GLY A 23 -3.28 2.70 -7.45
CA GLY A 23 -3.62 1.50 -8.22
C GLY A 23 -3.39 1.70 -9.72
N ALA A 24 -3.80 2.84 -10.27
CA ALA A 24 -3.53 3.19 -11.67
C ALA A 24 -2.03 3.38 -11.94
N LEU A 25 -1.32 4.06 -11.04
CA LEU A 25 0.14 4.29 -11.16
C LEU A 25 0.93 2.97 -11.14
N ILE A 26 0.53 2.02 -10.28
CA ILE A 26 1.10 0.67 -10.24
C ILE A 26 0.82 -0.09 -11.54
N GLY A 27 -0.41 -0.01 -12.07
CA GLY A 27 -0.75 -0.61 -13.37
C GLY A 27 0.12 -0.06 -14.49
N ALA A 28 0.36 1.25 -14.52
CA ALA A 28 1.27 1.88 -15.49
C ALA A 28 2.72 1.39 -15.31
N ASN A 29 3.21 1.31 -14.07
CA ASN A 29 4.56 0.80 -13.78
C ASN A 29 4.74 -0.67 -14.22
N LEU A 30 3.74 -1.51 -14.02
CA LEU A 30 3.75 -2.90 -14.50
C LEU A 30 3.69 -2.99 -16.03
N GLY A 31 2.96 -2.07 -16.68
CA GLY A 31 2.98 -1.97 -18.15
C GLY A 31 4.34 -1.60 -18.74
N MET A 32 5.19 -0.90 -17.97
CA MET A 32 6.55 -0.52 -18.38
C MET A 32 7.60 -1.61 -18.14
N THR A 33 7.31 -2.61 -17.29
CA THR A 33 8.18 -3.78 -17.10
C THR A 33 8.16 -4.70 -18.32
N THR A 34 8.92 -4.30 -19.34
CA THR A 34 9.24 -5.12 -20.50
C THR A 34 10.54 -5.88 -20.19
N ASN A 35 10.63 -7.16 -20.58
CA ASN A 35 11.79 -8.06 -20.39
C ASN A 35 11.86 -8.90 -19.10
N LEU A 36 10.79 -9.01 -18.30
CA LEU A 36 10.74 -10.01 -17.21
C LEU A 36 10.19 -11.36 -17.71
N PRO A 37 10.74 -12.49 -17.24
CA PRO A 37 10.10 -13.80 -17.44
C PRO A 37 8.67 -13.80 -16.90
N LEU A 38 7.75 -14.49 -17.58
CA LEU A 38 6.32 -14.50 -17.23
C LEU A 38 6.08 -14.95 -15.77
N ARG A 39 6.87 -15.93 -15.29
CA ARG A 39 6.82 -16.41 -13.90
C ARG A 39 7.07 -15.28 -12.91
N ASP A 40 8.12 -14.51 -13.13
CA ASP A 40 8.57 -13.47 -12.22
C ASP A 40 7.63 -12.27 -12.27
N TYR A 41 7.14 -11.93 -13.46
CA TYR A 41 6.08 -10.93 -13.64
C TYR A 41 4.80 -11.31 -12.87
N ALA A 42 4.35 -12.57 -12.97
CA ALA A 42 3.17 -13.05 -12.24
C ALA A 42 3.38 -13.03 -10.71
N LEU A 43 4.58 -13.35 -10.23
CA LEU A 43 4.93 -13.30 -8.81
C LEU A 43 4.84 -11.87 -8.28
N ILE A 44 5.39 -10.89 -9.00
CA ILE A 44 5.30 -9.47 -8.64
C ILE A 44 3.84 -9.04 -8.57
N ILE A 45 3.03 -9.37 -9.57
CA ILE A 45 1.60 -9.06 -9.57
C ILE A 45 0.93 -9.68 -8.34
N ALA A 46 1.18 -10.95 -8.02
CA ALA A 46 0.57 -11.61 -6.87
C ALA A 46 0.94 -10.90 -5.55
N VAL A 47 2.20 -10.52 -5.37
CA VAL A 47 2.66 -9.77 -4.19
C VAL A 47 2.01 -8.39 -4.14
N VAL A 48 2.03 -7.64 -5.24
CA VAL A 48 1.43 -6.31 -5.33
C VAL A 48 -0.07 -6.38 -5.05
N CYS A 49 -0.80 -7.30 -5.66
CA CYS A 49 -2.22 -7.53 -5.40
C CYS A 49 -2.48 -7.84 -3.93
N THR A 50 -1.65 -8.66 -3.30
CA THR A 50 -1.77 -8.96 -1.86
C THR A 50 -1.60 -7.70 -1.02
N ILE A 51 -0.60 -6.86 -1.35
CA ILE A 51 -0.38 -5.57 -0.68
C ILE A 51 -1.58 -4.65 -0.85
N VAL A 52 -2.09 -4.50 -2.08
CA VAL A 52 -3.25 -3.64 -2.38
C VAL A 52 -4.50 -4.13 -1.65
N LEU A 53 -4.76 -5.43 -1.66
CA LEU A 53 -5.90 -6.02 -0.96
C LEU A 53 -5.79 -5.79 0.55
N TYR A 54 -4.59 -5.91 1.10
CA TYR A 54 -4.32 -5.60 2.51
C TYR A 54 -4.50 -4.12 2.82
N LEU A 55 -4.01 -3.22 1.96
CA LEU A 55 -4.21 -1.77 2.10
C LEU A 55 -5.69 -1.38 2.08
N TYR A 56 -6.50 -2.10 1.30
CA TYR A 56 -7.94 -1.87 1.23
C TYR A 56 -8.69 -2.41 2.46
N LEU A 57 -8.24 -3.53 3.03
CA LEU A 57 -8.85 -4.17 4.21
C LEU A 57 -8.37 -3.57 5.54
N ALA A 58 -7.15 -3.04 5.60
CA ALA A 58 -6.52 -2.50 6.81
C ALA A 58 -7.35 -1.39 7.51
N PRO A 59 -7.98 -0.42 6.81
CA PRO A 59 -8.84 0.60 7.43
C PRO A 59 -10.07 0.05 8.15
N VAL A 60 -10.52 -1.15 7.78
CA VAL A 60 -11.73 -1.80 8.36
C VAL A 60 -11.38 -2.57 9.64
N ALA A 61 -10.11 -2.91 9.86
CA ALA A 61 -9.70 -3.68 11.02
C ALA A 61 -9.77 -2.83 12.31
N ARG A 62 -10.54 -3.28 13.31
CA ARG A 62 -10.70 -2.62 14.62
C ARG A 62 -9.39 -2.37 15.39
N ARG A 63 -8.27 -2.96 14.95
CA ARG A 63 -6.94 -2.85 15.58
C ARG A 63 -5.95 -2.13 14.67
N ARG A 64 -5.99 -0.79 14.68
CA ARG A 64 -5.12 0.09 13.87
C ARG A 64 -3.63 -0.29 13.95
N PHE A 65 -3.12 -0.60 15.14
CA PHE A 65 -1.72 -1.01 15.33
C PHE A 65 -1.37 -2.35 14.66
N SER A 66 -2.29 -3.31 14.67
CA SER A 66 -2.08 -4.60 13.99
C SER A 66 -1.99 -4.40 12.48
N ALA A 67 -2.87 -3.55 11.93
CA ALA A 67 -2.90 -3.25 10.50
C ALA A 67 -1.61 -2.53 10.05
N VAL A 68 -1.09 -1.61 10.86
CA VAL A 68 0.19 -0.93 10.60
C VAL A 68 1.36 -1.92 10.65
N ALA A 69 1.40 -2.82 11.63
CA ALA A 69 2.49 -3.79 11.77
C ALA A 69 2.57 -4.77 10.58
N THR A 70 1.43 -5.29 10.13
CA THR A 70 1.34 -6.16 8.95
C THR A 70 1.69 -5.43 7.65
N LEU A 71 1.34 -4.16 7.56
CA LEU A 71 1.64 -3.32 6.40
C LEU A 71 3.13 -3.00 6.33
N LEU A 72 3.77 -2.72 7.47
CA LEU A 72 5.23 -2.63 7.58
C LEU A 72 5.92 -3.95 7.22
N ALA A 73 5.37 -5.09 7.66
CA ALA A 73 5.90 -6.41 7.32
C ALA A 73 5.84 -6.68 5.81
N LEU A 74 4.74 -6.29 5.14
CA LEU A 74 4.57 -6.41 3.70
C LEU A 74 5.49 -5.48 2.90
N VAL A 75 5.67 -4.23 3.34
CA VAL A 75 6.65 -3.32 2.74
C VAL A 75 8.08 -3.85 2.95
N GLY A 76 8.37 -4.39 4.13
CA GLY A 76 9.64 -5.02 4.45
C GLY A 76 9.93 -6.25 3.59
N SER A 77 8.95 -7.13 3.37
CA SER A 77 9.11 -8.28 2.48
C SER A 77 9.34 -7.84 1.03
N LEU A 78 8.66 -6.79 0.58
CA LEU A 78 8.88 -6.20 -0.74
C LEU A 78 10.29 -5.57 -0.88
N TYR A 79 10.79 -4.92 0.17
CA TYR A 79 12.17 -4.41 0.21
C TYR A 79 13.18 -5.55 0.09
N LEU A 80 12.98 -6.64 0.85
CA LEU A 80 13.84 -7.81 0.79
C LEU A 80 13.83 -8.47 -0.58
N LEU A 81 12.67 -8.49 -1.23
CA LEU A 81 12.45 -9.10 -2.54
C LEU A 81 13.02 -8.27 -3.69
N LEU A 82 12.82 -6.94 -3.69
CA LEU A 82 13.17 -6.06 -4.82
C LEU A 82 14.53 -5.36 -4.67
N ILE A 83 14.98 -5.09 -3.44
CA ILE A 83 16.16 -4.26 -3.18
C ILE A 83 17.29 -5.06 -2.54
N HIS A 84 16.99 -5.90 -1.56
CA HIS A 84 18.00 -6.64 -0.82
C HIS A 84 18.58 -7.83 -1.61
N GLY A 85 19.82 -8.20 -1.31
CA GLY A 85 20.57 -9.29 -1.96
C GLY A 85 19.81 -10.62 -2.02
N ILE A 86 19.01 -10.92 -0.99
CA ILE A 86 18.20 -12.14 -0.90
C ILE A 86 17.24 -12.29 -2.09
N GLY A 87 16.77 -11.19 -2.70
CA GLY A 87 15.93 -11.23 -3.89
C GLY A 87 16.61 -11.77 -5.15
N GLU A 88 17.95 -11.73 -5.24
CA GLU A 88 18.69 -12.26 -6.41
C GLU A 88 18.45 -13.76 -6.61
N THR A 89 18.31 -14.53 -5.52
CA THR A 89 18.04 -15.97 -5.62
C THR A 89 16.63 -16.28 -6.11
N VAL A 90 15.71 -15.32 -6.01
CA VAL A 90 14.30 -15.48 -6.43
C VAL A 90 14.12 -15.13 -7.91
N PHE A 91 14.84 -14.12 -8.41
CA PHE A 91 14.69 -13.58 -9.77
C PHE A 91 15.79 -14.01 -10.74
N GLU A 92 16.63 -14.99 -10.38
CA GLU A 92 17.72 -15.50 -11.23
C GLU A 92 18.60 -14.37 -11.83
N GLY A 93 18.77 -13.27 -11.08
CA GLY A 93 19.58 -12.09 -11.45
C GLY A 93 18.85 -10.95 -12.17
N ILE A 94 17.64 -11.14 -12.73
CA ILE A 94 16.91 -10.06 -13.42
C ILE A 94 15.89 -9.44 -12.45
N ARG A 95 16.32 -8.39 -11.74
CA ARG A 95 15.41 -7.72 -10.80
C ARG A 95 14.43 -6.79 -11.50
N PRO A 96 13.18 -6.73 -11.01
CA PRO A 96 12.24 -5.72 -11.43
C PRO A 96 12.76 -4.33 -11.08
N PRO A 97 12.41 -3.32 -11.87
CA PRO A 97 12.83 -1.98 -11.57
C PRO A 97 12.33 -1.48 -10.21
N PRO A 98 13.11 -0.67 -9.48
CA PRO A 98 12.77 -0.23 -8.12
C PRO A 98 11.59 0.74 -8.06
N HIS A 99 11.08 1.23 -9.19
CA HIS A 99 9.95 2.17 -9.21
C HIS A 99 8.67 1.58 -8.58
N ILE A 100 8.41 0.28 -8.75
CA ILE A 100 7.25 -0.38 -8.13
C ILE A 100 7.32 -0.28 -6.60
N PHE A 101 8.51 -0.52 -6.04
CA PHE A 101 8.75 -0.39 -4.61
C PHE A 101 8.52 1.04 -4.12
N ILE A 102 9.07 2.02 -4.84
CA ILE A 102 8.91 3.44 -4.50
C ILE A 102 7.43 3.83 -4.51
N THR A 103 6.68 3.43 -5.54
CA THR A 103 5.24 3.71 -5.64
C THR A 103 4.46 3.11 -4.47
N ILE A 104 4.77 1.87 -4.07
CA ILE A 104 4.12 1.24 -2.90
C ILE A 104 4.47 1.98 -1.62
N CYS A 105 5.71 2.42 -1.43
CA CYS A 105 6.10 3.20 -0.25
C CYS A 105 5.33 4.52 -0.14
N PHE A 106 5.18 5.24 -1.26
CA PHE A 106 4.39 6.46 -1.29
C PHE A 106 2.91 6.19 -1.05
N TRP A 107 2.36 5.13 -1.63
CA TRP A 107 0.97 4.72 -1.40
C TRP A 107 0.70 4.44 0.09
N VAL A 108 1.58 3.65 0.71
CA VAL A 108 1.54 3.34 2.13
C VAL A 108 1.63 4.60 2.98
N ALA A 109 2.57 5.49 2.69
CA ALA A 109 2.73 6.74 3.43
C ALA A 109 1.48 7.62 3.33
N SER A 110 0.87 7.73 2.14
CA SER A 110 -0.37 8.47 1.93
C SER A 110 -1.55 7.88 2.71
N ILE A 111 -1.69 6.54 2.73
CA ILE A 111 -2.73 5.88 3.54
C ILE A 111 -2.50 6.13 5.02
N LEU A 112 -1.25 6.03 5.51
CA LEU A 112 -0.92 6.30 6.91
C LEU A 112 -1.25 7.74 7.30
N ILE A 113 -0.96 8.73 6.45
CA ILE A 113 -1.33 10.13 6.71
C ILE A 113 -2.85 10.26 6.89
N VAL A 114 -3.65 9.62 6.03
CA VAL A 114 -5.12 9.65 6.13
C VAL A 114 -5.64 8.88 7.35
N GLU A 115 -5.01 7.75 7.69
CA GLU A 115 -5.38 6.93 8.84
C GLU A 115 -5.07 7.58 10.19
N LEU A 116 -3.93 8.28 10.28
CA LEU A 116 -3.48 8.97 11.48
C LEU A 116 -4.27 10.25 11.77
N ARG A 117 -4.99 10.80 10.78
CA ARG A 117 -5.86 11.96 10.99
C ARG A 117 -7.02 11.63 11.94
N PRO A 118 -7.28 12.47 12.96
CA PRO A 118 -8.36 12.25 13.90
C PRO A 118 -9.71 12.29 13.18
N VAL A 119 -10.57 11.33 13.50
CA VAL A 119 -11.93 11.26 12.95
C VAL A 119 -12.89 11.82 13.99
N GLU A 120 -13.82 12.65 13.55
CA GLU A 120 -14.87 13.19 14.41
C GLU A 120 -15.68 12.00 14.95
N LYS A 121 -15.66 11.83 16.27
CA LYS A 121 -16.57 10.86 16.91
C LYS A 121 -17.93 11.55 16.92
N GLU A 122 -18.93 10.93 16.31
CA GLU A 122 -20.33 11.31 16.50
C GLU A 122 -20.56 11.43 18.00
N THR A 123 -20.71 12.67 18.47
CA THR A 123 -21.16 12.94 19.83
C THR A 123 -22.55 12.35 19.91
N GLU A 124 -22.70 11.27 20.66
CA GLU A 124 -23.98 10.71 21.05
C GLU A 124 -24.81 11.84 21.67
N ALA A 125 -25.69 12.43 20.87
CA ALA A 125 -26.81 13.19 21.37
C ALA A 125 -27.72 12.17 22.06
N SER A 126 -27.49 11.95 23.36
CA SER A 126 -28.44 11.26 24.22
C SER A 126 -29.73 12.08 24.28
N PRO A 127 -30.90 11.45 24.14
CA PRO A 127 -32.22 12.11 24.09
C PRO A 127 -32.61 12.78 25.42
#